data_AF-A0AAU3Q413-F1
#
_entry.id   AF-A0AAU3Q413-F1
#
_cell.length_a   1.000
_cell.length_b   1.000
_cell.length_c   1.000
_cell.angle_alpha   90.00
_cell.angle_beta   90.00
_cell.angle_gamma   90.00
#
_symmetry.space_group_name_H-M   'P 1'
#
loop_
_entity.id
_entity.type
_entity.pdbx_description
1 polymer ?
#
loop_
_entity_poly.entity_id
_entity_poly.type
_entity_poly.pdbx_seq_one_letter_code
_entity_poly.pdbx_strand_id
1 'polypeptide(L)'
;MNLLPVIQAVELGGGASLVRVAMNQPDLIMRALDVGAIGVVVPMVSTPAQARAAADATRYPPHGTRSFGPVRNFYGVEAAAAVSTCLFMIETAEGLDNVDEIAATPAVDGLFVGPADLGLALGVGLGGMNPTNETVLSAVATVVRAAEAHGNSPESPEWAPNMPRPCSTRGSGL
;
A
#
# COMPACT_ATOMS: atom_id res chain seq x y z
N MET A 1 -15.77 -10.79 3.78
CA MET A 1 -14.80 -11.67 4.49
C MET A 1 -14.37 -10.99 5.78
N ASN A 2 -14.29 -11.72 6.89
CA ASN A 2 -13.85 -11.14 8.17
C ASN A 2 -12.30 -11.12 8.20
N LEU A 3 -11.69 -9.93 8.29
CA LEU A 3 -10.23 -9.76 8.26
C LEU A 3 -9.55 -10.23 9.55
N LEU A 4 -10.24 -10.13 10.69
CA LEU A 4 -9.63 -10.34 12.01
C LEU A 4 -9.00 -11.74 12.19
N PRO A 5 -9.68 -12.87 11.88
CA PRO A 5 -9.08 -14.19 12.08
C PRO A 5 -7.85 -14.44 11.19
N VAL A 6 -7.83 -13.86 9.99
CA VAL A 6 -6.71 -14.02 9.05
C VAL A 6 -5.49 -13.27 9.55
N ILE A 7 -5.67 -12.01 9.98
CA ILE A 7 -4.58 -11.19 10.53
C ILE A 7 -4.03 -11.84 11.80
N GLN A 8 -4.90 -12.32 12.70
CA GLN A 8 -4.47 -13.04 13.90
C GLN A 8 -3.65 -14.29 13.57
N ALA A 9 -4.05 -15.07 12.55
CA ALA A 9 -3.30 -16.26 12.13
C ALA A 9 -1.90 -15.90 11.58
N VAL A 10 -1.79 -14.81 10.81
CA VAL A 10 -0.49 -14.32 10.29
C VAL A 10 0.41 -13.85 11.43
N GLU A 11 -0.14 -13.08 12.38
CA GLU A 11 0.58 -12.58 13.56
C GLU A 11 1.10 -13.72 14.45
N LEU A 12 0.26 -14.74 14.71
CA LEU A 12 0.66 -15.93 15.48
C LEU A 12 1.78 -16.73 14.79
N GLY A 13 1.88 -16.65 13.46
CA GLY A 13 2.99 -17.21 12.69
C GLY A 13 4.26 -16.35 12.69
N GLY A 14 4.26 -15.20 13.39
CA GLY A 14 5.37 -14.24 13.40
C GLY A 14 5.45 -13.37 12.15
N GLY A 15 4.41 -13.35 11.33
CA GLY A 15 4.34 -12.53 10.12
C GLY A 15 3.71 -11.15 10.34
N ALA A 16 3.83 -10.30 9.33
CA ALA A 16 3.15 -9.00 9.27
C ALA A 16 2.08 -8.99 8.18
N SER A 17 0.94 -8.34 8.46
CA SER A 17 -0.22 -8.31 7.57
C SER A 17 -0.34 -6.96 6.84
N LEU A 18 -0.20 -6.97 5.51
CA LEU A 18 -0.61 -5.88 4.62
C LEU A 18 -1.96 -6.21 4.00
N VAL A 19 -2.91 -5.27 4.05
CA VAL A 19 -4.27 -5.49 3.56
C VAL A 19 -4.54 -4.61 2.36
N ARG A 20 -4.85 -5.22 1.20
CA ARG A 20 -5.45 -4.48 0.09
C ARG A 20 -6.91 -4.17 0.43
N VAL A 21 -7.23 -2.89 0.60
CA VAL A 21 -8.62 -2.48 0.86
C VAL A 21 -9.45 -2.62 -0.41
N ALA A 22 -10.76 -2.80 -0.27
CA ALA A 22 -11.64 -3.04 -1.42
C ALA A 22 -11.73 -1.81 -2.35
N MET A 23 -11.66 -0.61 -1.77
CA MET A 23 -11.74 0.67 -2.46
C MET A 23 -10.95 1.72 -1.69
N ASN A 24 -10.55 2.81 -2.36
CA ASN A 24 -9.99 3.99 -1.72
C ASN A 24 -11.09 4.75 -0.94
N GLN A 25 -11.38 4.27 0.26
CA GLN A 25 -12.33 4.89 1.20
C GLN A 25 -11.73 4.92 2.61
N PRO A 26 -11.76 6.07 3.31
CA PRO A 26 -11.15 6.20 4.63
C PRO A 26 -11.66 5.18 5.67
N ASP A 27 -12.94 4.86 5.69
CA ASP A 27 -13.54 3.91 6.64
C ASP A 27 -12.99 2.48 6.45
N LEU A 28 -12.77 2.07 5.20
CA LEU A 28 -12.17 0.76 4.88
C LEU A 28 -10.69 0.69 5.29
N ILE A 29 -9.96 1.79 5.08
CA ILE A 29 -8.55 1.92 5.49
C ILE A 29 -8.45 1.83 7.01
N MET A 30 -9.20 2.68 7.74
CA MET A 30 -9.18 2.70 9.20
C MET A 30 -9.59 1.33 9.78
N ARG A 31 -10.65 0.72 9.24
CA ARG A 31 -11.11 -0.60 9.69
C ARG A 31 -10.04 -1.68 9.50
N ALA A 32 -9.28 -1.67 8.40
CA ALA A 32 -8.19 -2.62 8.17
C ALA A 32 -7.07 -2.44 9.21
N LEU A 33 -6.73 -1.20 9.54
CA LEU A 33 -5.71 -0.89 10.54
C LEU A 33 -6.18 -1.19 11.97
N ASP A 34 -7.46 -0.97 12.29
CA ASP A 34 -8.03 -1.23 13.62
C ASP A 34 -8.12 -2.73 13.94
N VAL A 35 -8.26 -3.57 12.91
CA VAL A 35 -8.15 -5.03 13.06
C VAL A 35 -6.71 -5.54 13.10
N GLY A 36 -5.71 -4.65 13.07
CA GLY A 36 -4.29 -4.96 13.30
C GLY A 36 -3.42 -5.14 12.05
N ALA A 37 -3.89 -4.72 10.88
CA ALA A 37 -2.98 -4.65 9.73
C ALA A 37 -1.84 -3.65 10.04
N ILE A 38 -0.60 -4.00 9.66
CA ILE A 38 0.55 -3.10 9.79
C ILE A 38 0.53 -1.98 8.73
N GLY A 39 -0.31 -2.15 7.71
CA GLY A 39 -0.47 -1.22 6.61
C GLY A 39 -1.50 -1.67 5.59
N VAL A 40 -1.73 -0.81 4.61
CA VAL A 40 -2.73 -1.00 3.56
C VAL A 40 -2.14 -0.84 2.17
N VAL A 41 -2.73 -1.54 1.21
CA VAL A 41 -2.57 -1.30 -0.23
C VAL A 41 -3.89 -0.71 -0.74
N VAL A 42 -3.85 0.52 -1.25
CA VAL A 42 -5.05 1.27 -1.66
C VAL A 42 -5.18 1.21 -3.19
N PRO A 43 -6.27 0.61 -3.72
CA PRO A 43 -6.49 0.49 -5.15
C PRO A 43 -7.00 1.80 -5.77
N MET A 44 -6.94 1.89 -7.10
CA MET A 44 -7.57 2.93 -7.92
C MET A 44 -7.19 4.37 -7.56
N VAL A 45 -5.97 4.61 -7.07
CA VAL A 45 -5.48 5.97 -6.76
C VAL A 45 -5.09 6.66 -8.06
N SER A 46 -5.84 7.69 -8.43
CA SER A 46 -5.69 8.37 -9.73
C SER A 46 -5.28 9.84 -9.61
N THR A 47 -5.46 10.47 -8.44
CA THR A 47 -5.12 11.88 -8.24
C THR A 47 -4.36 12.13 -6.93
N PRO A 48 -3.59 13.23 -6.83
CA PRO A 48 -2.91 13.62 -5.59
C PRO A 48 -3.87 13.89 -4.43
N ALA A 49 -5.09 14.37 -4.71
CA ALA A 49 -6.11 14.58 -3.70
C ALA A 49 -6.60 13.25 -3.09
N GLN A 50 -6.80 12.23 -3.94
CA GLN A 50 -7.15 10.88 -3.50
C GLN A 50 -6.01 10.24 -2.71
N ALA A 51 -4.77 10.40 -3.18
CA ALA A 51 -3.56 9.96 -2.49
C ALA A 51 -3.48 10.59 -1.09
N ARG A 52 -3.64 11.91 -0.99
CA ARG A 52 -3.60 12.63 0.28
C ARG A 52 -4.67 12.15 1.25
N ALA A 53 -5.91 12.03 0.80
CA ALA A 53 -7.02 11.57 1.64
C ALA A 53 -6.78 10.15 2.18
N ALA A 54 -6.21 9.26 1.36
CA ALA A 54 -5.87 7.91 1.76
C ALA A 54 -4.71 7.87 2.78
N ALA A 55 -3.64 8.63 2.53
CA ALA A 55 -2.50 8.72 3.44
C ALA A 55 -2.91 9.27 4.82
N ASP A 56 -3.71 10.35 4.84
CA ASP A 56 -4.23 10.95 6.08
C ASP A 56 -5.07 9.94 6.88
N ALA A 57 -5.85 9.07 6.23
CA ALA A 57 -6.65 8.03 6.89
C ALA A 57 -5.81 6.97 7.61
N THR A 58 -4.51 6.87 7.33
CA THR A 58 -3.60 5.93 8.00
C THR A 58 -2.92 6.48 9.25
N ARG A 59 -2.99 7.80 9.49
CA ARG A 59 -2.28 8.49 10.57
C ARG A 59 -3.26 9.16 11.53
N TYR A 60 -2.98 9.07 12.83
CA TYR A 60 -3.75 9.81 13.84
C TYR A 60 -3.42 11.32 13.80
N PRO A 61 -4.31 12.18 14.32
CA PRO A 61 -4.00 13.58 14.56
C PRO A 61 -2.71 13.74 15.40
N PRO A 62 -1.85 14.76 15.12
CA PRO A 62 -2.03 15.85 14.15
C PRO A 62 -1.56 15.51 12.72
N HIS A 63 -1.11 14.28 12.46
CA HIS A 63 -0.48 13.89 11.20
C HIS A 63 -1.44 13.30 10.17
N GLY A 64 -2.72 13.15 10.52
CA GLY A 64 -3.76 12.65 9.64
C GLY A 64 -5.15 12.71 10.30
N THR A 65 -6.07 11.93 9.75
CA THR A 65 -7.50 11.95 10.09
C THR A 65 -8.01 10.60 10.60
N ARG A 66 -7.11 9.65 10.88
CA ARG A 66 -7.47 8.32 11.40
C ARG A 66 -8.31 8.45 12.68
N SER A 67 -9.48 7.83 12.67
CA SER A 67 -10.30 7.66 13.87
C SER A 67 -9.76 6.53 14.73
N PHE A 68 -9.88 6.65 16.05
CA PHE A 68 -9.48 5.60 16.98
C PHE A 68 -10.59 4.56 17.12
N GLY A 69 -10.43 3.40 16.46
CA GLY A 69 -11.31 2.25 16.62
C GLY A 69 -10.71 1.22 17.58
N PRO A 70 -11.17 1.13 18.85
CA PRO A 70 -10.57 0.28 19.88
C PRO A 70 -10.90 -1.22 19.75
N VAL A 71 -11.08 -1.73 18.52
CA VAL A 71 -11.52 -3.13 18.27
C VAL A 71 -10.60 -4.12 18.99
N ARG A 72 -9.28 -3.95 18.89
CA ARG A 72 -8.29 -4.81 19.57
C ARG A 72 -8.15 -4.54 21.06
N ASN A 73 -8.31 -3.29 21.48
CA ASN A 73 -8.22 -2.91 22.90
C ASN A 73 -9.30 -3.59 23.73
N PHE A 74 -10.49 -3.82 23.18
CA PHE A 74 -11.55 -4.59 23.85
C PHE A 74 -11.17 -6.04 24.14
N TYR A 75 -10.15 -6.58 23.47
CA TYR A 75 -9.62 -7.93 23.67
C TYR A 75 -8.26 -7.94 24.38
N GLY A 76 -7.84 -6.81 24.99
CA GLY A 76 -6.59 -6.71 25.75
C GLY A 76 -5.32 -6.74 24.89
N VAL A 77 -5.46 -6.57 23.57
CA VAL A 77 -4.34 -6.46 22.63
C VAL A 77 -4.00 -4.99 22.44
N GLU A 78 -2.71 -4.66 22.51
CA GLU A 78 -2.22 -3.30 22.32
C GLU A 78 -2.67 -2.73 20.95
N ALA A 79 -2.99 -1.44 20.94
CA ALA A 79 -3.49 -0.76 19.75
C ALA A 79 -2.45 -0.85 18.61
N ALA A 80 -2.95 -0.91 17.37
CA ALA A 80 -2.10 -0.86 16.18
C ALA A 80 -1.18 0.38 16.21
N ALA A 81 0.03 0.23 15.67
CA ALA A 81 1.04 1.28 15.63
C ALA A 81 0.46 2.61 15.11
N ALA A 82 0.90 3.72 15.72
CA ALA A 82 0.48 5.07 15.33
C ALA A 82 0.88 5.44 13.89
N VAL A 83 1.85 4.71 13.34
CA VAL A 83 2.36 4.82 11.96
C VAL A 83 2.09 3.48 11.26
N SER A 84 1.38 3.52 10.13
CA SER A 84 1.04 2.34 9.33
C SER A 84 1.59 2.47 7.91
N THR A 85 2.00 1.37 7.29
CA THR A 85 2.45 1.44 5.89
C THR A 85 1.28 1.80 4.96
N CYS A 86 1.47 2.74 4.04
CA CYS A 86 0.50 3.14 3.03
C CYS A 86 1.08 2.98 1.63
N LEU A 87 0.59 1.98 0.88
CA LEU A 87 0.99 1.72 -0.50
C LEU A 87 -0.15 2.06 -1.46
N PHE A 88 0.15 2.67 -2.60
CA PHE A 88 -0.85 3.02 -3.62
C PHE A 88 -0.70 2.18 -4.87
N MET A 89 -1.83 1.67 -5.38
CA MET A 89 -1.85 0.99 -6.66
C MET A 89 -2.07 2.00 -7.78
N ILE A 90 -1.11 2.07 -8.69
CA ILE A 90 -1.22 2.77 -9.96
C ILE A 90 -1.72 1.76 -10.99
N GLU A 91 -3.00 1.88 -11.31
CA GLU A 91 -3.71 0.90 -12.14
C GLU A 91 -4.75 1.52 -13.08
N THR A 92 -4.73 2.84 -13.22
CA THR A 92 -5.55 3.63 -14.15
C THR A 92 -4.65 4.47 -15.04
N ALA A 93 -5.15 4.89 -16.22
CA ALA A 93 -4.40 5.80 -17.09
C ALA A 93 -4.15 7.17 -16.41
N GLU A 94 -5.18 7.71 -15.74
CA GLU A 94 -5.06 8.97 -14.99
C GLU A 94 -4.05 8.87 -13.83
N GLY A 95 -4.03 7.74 -13.09
CA GLY A 95 -3.05 7.52 -12.04
C GLY A 95 -1.62 7.40 -12.57
N LEU A 96 -1.45 6.86 -13.77
CA LEU A 96 -0.15 6.84 -14.44
C LEU A 96 0.28 8.24 -14.87
N ASP A 97 -0.63 9.04 -15.41
CA ASP A 97 -0.35 10.43 -15.82
C ASP A 97 0.02 11.32 -14.62
N ASN A 98 -0.61 11.09 -13.47
CA ASN A 98 -0.38 11.84 -12.23
C ASN A 98 0.64 11.18 -11.28
N VAL A 99 1.37 10.14 -11.73
CA VAL A 99 2.15 9.28 -10.83
C VAL A 99 3.21 10.03 -10.02
N ASP A 100 3.82 11.07 -10.59
CA ASP A 100 4.84 11.87 -9.92
C ASP A 100 4.25 12.67 -8.74
N GLU A 101 3.09 13.32 -8.97
CA GLU A 101 2.40 14.07 -7.91
C GLU A 101 1.81 13.14 -6.84
N ILE A 102 1.37 11.93 -7.23
CA ILE A 102 0.93 10.90 -6.29
C ILE A 102 2.11 10.41 -5.44
N ALA A 103 3.26 10.14 -6.07
CA ALA A 103 4.49 9.73 -5.41
C ALA A 103 5.01 10.78 -4.41
N ALA A 104 4.87 12.06 -4.74
CA ALA A 104 5.26 13.20 -3.91
C ALA A 104 4.32 13.43 -2.70
N THR A 105 3.21 12.69 -2.59
CA THR A 105 2.27 12.87 -1.49
C THR A 105 2.92 12.47 -0.16
N PRO A 106 2.84 13.32 0.90
CA PRO A 106 3.40 12.97 2.20
C PRO A 106 2.78 11.70 2.79
N ALA A 107 3.61 10.91 3.49
CA ALA A 107 3.22 9.65 4.12
C ALA A 107 2.79 8.53 3.15
N VAL A 108 3.26 8.59 1.90
CA VAL A 108 3.24 7.45 0.97
C VAL A 108 4.51 6.64 1.14
N ASP A 109 4.35 5.38 1.50
CA ASP A 109 5.47 4.47 1.72
C ASP A 109 5.84 3.69 0.44
N GLY A 110 5.02 3.73 -0.60
CA GLY A 110 5.39 3.23 -1.92
C GLY A 110 4.27 3.04 -2.92
N LEU A 111 4.68 2.74 -4.14
CA LEU A 111 3.81 2.50 -5.27
C LEU A 111 3.81 1.04 -5.68
N PHE A 112 2.64 0.56 -6.09
CA PHE A 112 2.40 -0.78 -6.59
C PHE A 112 1.73 -0.67 -7.96
N VAL A 113 2.03 -1.57 -8.90
CA VAL A 113 1.37 -1.57 -10.21
C VAL A 113 0.32 -2.67 -10.24
N GLY A 114 -0.92 -2.35 -10.63
CA GLY A 114 -1.97 -3.32 -10.92
C GLY A 114 -1.95 -3.70 -12.41
N PRO A 115 -1.23 -4.76 -12.84
CA PRO A 115 -0.95 -5.00 -14.27
C PRO A 115 -2.20 -5.33 -15.09
N ALA A 116 -3.19 -6.01 -14.50
CA ALA A 116 -4.44 -6.35 -15.17
C ALA A 116 -5.25 -5.09 -15.49
N ASP A 117 -5.55 -4.29 -14.46
CA ASP A 117 -6.36 -3.08 -14.59
C ASP A 117 -5.65 -2.00 -15.40
N LEU A 118 -4.32 -1.85 -15.22
CA LEU A 118 -3.53 -0.95 -16.05
C LEU A 118 -3.51 -1.40 -17.52
N GLY A 119 -3.43 -2.70 -17.78
CA GLY A 119 -3.52 -3.24 -19.14
C GLY A 119 -4.85 -2.92 -19.82
N LEU A 120 -5.95 -3.02 -19.08
CA LEU A 120 -7.27 -2.60 -19.55
C LEU A 120 -7.31 -1.09 -19.84
N ALA A 121 -6.77 -0.27 -18.92
CA ALA A 121 -6.75 1.19 -19.05
C ALA A 121 -5.88 1.68 -20.23
N LEU A 122 -4.78 1.00 -20.52
CA LEU A 122 -3.86 1.33 -21.61
C LEU A 122 -4.25 0.69 -22.96
N GLY A 123 -5.40 0.01 -23.04
CA GLY A 123 -5.93 -0.54 -24.29
C GLY A 123 -5.27 -1.83 -24.76
N VAL A 124 -4.44 -2.49 -23.93
CA VAL A 124 -3.83 -3.80 -24.25
C VAL A 124 -4.65 -4.99 -23.72
N GLY A 125 -5.78 -4.71 -23.07
CA GLY A 125 -6.70 -5.72 -22.56
C GLY A 125 -6.06 -6.57 -21.46
N LEU A 126 -6.40 -7.87 -21.42
CA LEU A 126 -5.74 -8.84 -20.54
C LEU A 126 -4.26 -9.08 -20.92
N GLY A 127 -3.78 -8.52 -22.03
CA GLY A 127 -2.37 -8.50 -22.40
C GLY A 127 -1.47 -7.81 -21.37
N GLY A 128 -2.03 -7.02 -20.45
CA GLY A 128 -1.26 -6.44 -19.34
C GLY A 128 -0.80 -7.44 -18.28
N MET A 129 -1.42 -8.63 -18.21
CA MET A 129 -0.94 -9.74 -17.39
C MET A 129 0.31 -10.43 -17.98
N ASN A 130 0.66 -10.14 -19.23
CA ASN A 130 1.90 -10.62 -19.82
C ASN A 130 3.06 -9.74 -19.35
N PRO A 131 4.02 -10.27 -18.54
CA PRO A 131 5.14 -9.49 -18.02
C PRO A 131 6.12 -9.03 -19.11
N THR A 132 5.97 -9.47 -20.36
CA THR A 132 6.78 -9.01 -21.50
C THR A 132 6.07 -7.96 -22.36
N ASN A 133 4.86 -7.53 -22.00
CA ASN A 133 4.13 -6.51 -22.74
C ASN A 133 4.85 -5.16 -22.63
N GLU A 134 5.33 -4.62 -23.77
CA GLU A 134 6.12 -3.39 -23.81
C GLU A 134 5.37 -2.17 -23.24
N THR A 135 4.07 -2.05 -23.50
CA THR A 135 3.24 -0.96 -22.97
C THR A 135 3.20 -0.98 -21.45
N VAL A 136 3.00 -2.17 -20.85
CA VAL A 136 2.97 -2.31 -19.39
C VAL A 136 4.37 -2.16 -18.79
N LEU A 137 5.41 -2.69 -19.43
CA LEU A 137 6.80 -2.52 -18.98
C LEU A 137 7.21 -1.04 -18.96
N SER A 138 6.83 -0.27 -19.98
CA SER A 138 7.06 1.18 -20.03
C SER A 138 6.33 1.91 -18.90
N ALA A 139 5.09 1.53 -18.63
CA ALA A 139 4.31 2.09 -17.52
C ALA A 139 4.93 1.74 -16.16
N VAL A 140 5.32 0.48 -15.93
CA VAL A 140 6.04 0.04 -14.72
C VAL A 140 7.33 0.84 -14.53
N ALA A 141 8.12 1.01 -15.59
CA ALA A 141 9.35 1.80 -15.51
C ALA A 141 9.08 3.27 -15.14
N THR A 142 7.95 3.83 -15.58
CA THR A 142 7.53 5.18 -15.21
C THR A 142 7.14 5.27 -13.74
N VAL A 143 6.39 4.29 -13.24
CA VAL A 143 6.02 4.20 -11.81
C VAL A 143 7.25 4.02 -10.93
N VAL A 144 8.20 3.15 -11.32
CA VAL A 144 9.46 2.94 -10.58
C VAL A 144 10.28 4.24 -10.50
N ARG A 145 10.46 4.95 -11.62
CA ARG A 145 11.20 6.22 -11.62
C ARG A 145 10.57 7.27 -10.70
N ALA A 146 9.24 7.40 -10.76
CA ALA A 146 8.52 8.30 -9.85
C ALA A 146 8.71 7.86 -8.39
N ALA A 147 8.69 6.54 -8.14
CA ALA A 147 8.85 6.03 -6.79
C ALA A 147 10.24 6.31 -6.19
N GLU A 148 11.29 6.05 -6.98
CA GLU A 148 12.67 6.33 -6.62
C GLU A 148 12.91 7.84 -6.40
N ALA A 149 12.33 8.69 -7.23
CA ALA A 149 12.50 10.14 -7.15
C ALA A 149 11.97 10.76 -5.85
N HIS A 150 10.95 10.13 -5.24
CA HIS A 150 10.27 10.62 -4.03
C HIS A 150 10.53 9.75 -2.79
N GLY A 151 11.53 8.85 -2.82
CA GLY A 151 11.96 8.09 -1.64
C GLY A 151 10.97 7.03 -1.18
N ASN A 152 10.07 6.58 -2.06
CA ASN A 152 8.99 5.66 -1.71
C ASN A 152 9.22 4.26 -2.34
N SER A 153 10.48 3.91 -2.59
CA SER A 153 10.88 2.60 -3.13
C SER A 153 11.95 1.89 -2.29
N PRO A 154 11.99 0.55 -2.25
CA PRO A 154 12.93 -0.21 -1.40
C PRO A 154 14.41 0.11 -1.59
N GLU A 155 14.79 0.53 -2.79
CA GLU A 155 16.13 0.94 -3.16
C GLU A 155 16.49 2.37 -2.68
N SER A 156 15.51 3.19 -2.33
CA SER A 156 15.75 4.55 -1.87
C SER A 156 16.20 4.56 -0.39
N PRO A 157 17.21 5.37 0.00
CA PRO A 157 17.73 5.41 1.37
C PRO A 157 16.71 5.85 2.43
N GLU A 158 15.68 6.58 2.00
CA GLU A 158 14.64 7.16 2.85
C GLU A 158 13.47 6.19 3.07
N TRP A 159 13.40 5.09 2.33
CA TRP A 159 12.34 4.11 2.42
C TRP A 159 12.43 3.30 3.70
N ALA A 160 11.46 3.54 4.59
CA ALA A 160 11.35 2.86 5.87
C ALA A 160 9.89 2.54 6.18
N PRO A 161 9.23 1.65 5.40
CA PRO A 161 7.88 1.25 5.73
C PRO A 161 7.88 0.58 7.11
N ASN A 162 6.80 0.72 7.86
CA ASN A 162 6.62 0.05 9.14
C ASN A 162 6.30 -1.45 8.93
N MET A 163 7.19 -2.15 8.23
CA MET A 163 7.19 -3.59 8.05
C MET A 163 8.35 -4.17 8.87
N PRO A 164 8.15 -5.30 9.57
CA PRO A 164 9.30 -6.05 10.06
C PRO A 164 10.19 -6.37 8.87
N ARG A 165 11.49 -6.11 9.00
CA ARG A 165 12.44 -6.43 7.93
C ARG A 165 12.19 -7.88 7.51
N PRO A 166 12.13 -8.18 6.20
CA PRO A 166 12.11 -9.57 5.76
C PRO A 166 13.25 -10.25 6.50
N CYS A 167 13.00 -11.44 7.05
CA CYS A 167 14.05 -12.28 7.62
C CYS A 167 15.11 -12.47 6.53
N SER A 168 16.12 -11.61 6.53
CA SER A 168 17.18 -11.60 5.53
C SER A 168 17.94 -12.90 5.71
N THR A 169 17.90 -13.76 4.70
CA THR A 169 18.76 -14.94 4.56
C THR A 169 18.81 -15.83 5.81
N ARG A 170 17.88 -16.78 5.92
CA ARG A 170 18.35 -18.11 6.34
C ARG A 170 19.31 -18.55 5.25
N GLY A 171 20.60 -18.46 5.53
CA GLY A 171 21.65 -18.98 4.65
C GLY A 171 21.25 -20.37 4.19
N SER A 172 21.30 -20.59 2.89
CA SER A 172 21.24 -21.92 2.28
C SER A 172 22.44 -22.72 2.80
N GLY A 173 22.25 -23.32 3.96
CA GLY A 173 23.15 -24.27 4.61
C GLY A 173 22.37 -25.55 4.88
N LEU A 174 21.95 -26.21 3.81
CA LEU A 174 21.70 -27.64 3.70
C LEU A 174 22.06 -28.06 2.26
#